data_AF-A0A0V1K061-F1
#
_entry.id   AF-A0A0V1K061-F1
#
_cell.length_a   1.000
_cell.length_b   1.000
_cell.length_c   1.000
_cell.angle_alpha   90.00
_cell.angle_beta   90.00
_cell.angle_gamma   90.00
#
_symmetry.space_group_name_H-M   'P 1'
#
loop_
_entity.id
_entity.type
_entity.pdbx_description
1 polymer ?
#
loop_
_entity_poly.entity_id
_entity_poly.type
_entity_poly.pdbx_seq_one_letter_code
_entity_poly.pdbx_strand_id
1 'polypeptide(L)'
;MVLYEIRYCAKNFPMSLYMQKMKISSLCLDDVLENSPQTRCMLKVFEEDAKLLHEYVNQFQDQLEGLVAAQKQVAQSMEKLSAFLGSYSRACFPLALNDLEFPALLEKFQGRICELGSWMNLMVQQLRNCVLYPVNKLLSRLVELENHKEEYELLSDDLNTSLLKLVKLSPKCPTKKVEEIGNEYGLMRQRFHQAGLNYFTLLNLLQYQRRIAVVEPLLSLMYAYRSFFRMGNQCMSHDEELEDFFTRVQEQIQSFHIEQQAYGQSTQDYMKTVEEIGRLQPDIYYAEGSSLDKFTADKNPIRHKRGYLFLKSKTALLTKWDRIYFYTENRNLVSQGRDDIASQILLEIDNTVHASLADHEERRYCFSISCGNEFKKQFIFQAICEKDCREWIEAINYISQHGNESPYTESLLKTVENTSLPTERTSVISLNTTTPIQFDMLNWSDEEELPDATPLLNSSEEEMQMMNTFEVKFLGCMEVENDRRETTAHDAIRQVLHARMVHNIIRAVDMKMLLAGKPADQLRLLDPDSGRLKARFAIVDLVYWTSHANNERLLAFTVRRRGRKEGGKNLFICYVLESTGCEAAIEICDAIAESVKTALQSFPINTPT
;
A
#
# COMPACT_ATOMS: atom_id res chain seq x y z
N MET A 1 -1.26 -12.79 -35.01
CA MET A 1 -0.62 -13.92 -35.73
C MET A 1 -1.06 -15.27 -35.18
N VAL A 2 -0.89 -15.56 -33.87
CA VAL A 2 -1.26 -16.84 -33.23
C VAL A 2 -2.77 -17.19 -33.35
N LEU A 3 -3.67 -16.23 -33.12
CA LEU A 3 -5.12 -16.45 -33.30
C LEU A 3 -5.53 -16.71 -34.76
N TYR A 4 -4.73 -16.22 -35.71
CA TYR A 4 -4.98 -16.40 -37.15
C TYR A 4 -4.55 -17.80 -37.60
N GLU A 5 -3.40 -18.29 -37.09
CA GLU A 5 -2.91 -19.66 -37.29
C GLU A 5 -3.85 -20.72 -36.69
N ILE A 6 -4.36 -20.50 -35.48
CA ILE A 6 -5.32 -21.43 -34.84
C ILE A 6 -6.62 -21.55 -35.66
N ARG A 7 -7.13 -20.43 -36.20
CA ARG A 7 -8.31 -20.44 -37.09
C ARG A 7 -8.01 -21.07 -38.45
N TYR A 8 -6.78 -20.95 -38.94
CA TYR A 8 -6.34 -21.54 -40.21
C TYR A 8 -6.23 -23.07 -40.12
N CYS A 9 -5.66 -23.61 -39.03
CA CYS A 9 -5.61 -25.05 -38.79
C CYS A 9 -7.00 -25.68 -38.62
N ALA A 10 -7.94 -24.99 -37.96
CA ALA A 10 -9.31 -25.49 -37.76
C ALA A 10 -10.16 -25.54 -39.06
N LYS A 11 -9.86 -24.69 -40.05
CA LYS A 11 -10.59 -24.64 -41.32
C LYS A 11 -10.13 -25.65 -42.38
N ASN A 12 -8.89 -26.15 -42.27
CA ASN A 12 -8.26 -26.97 -43.32
C ASN A 12 -8.17 -28.48 -43.01
N PHE A 13 -8.69 -28.94 -41.87
CA PHE A 13 -8.74 -30.38 -41.53
C PHE A 13 -10.19 -30.89 -41.55
N PRO A 14 -10.55 -31.82 -42.46
CA PRO A 14 -11.88 -32.40 -42.48
C PRO A 14 -12.10 -33.27 -41.24
N MET A 15 -13.08 -32.89 -40.40
CA MET A 15 -13.53 -33.65 -39.21
C MET A 15 -13.92 -35.11 -39.51
N SER A 16 -14.19 -35.46 -40.77
CA SER A 16 -14.57 -36.80 -41.20
C SER A 16 -13.47 -37.85 -41.06
N LEU A 17 -12.19 -37.46 -41.00
CA LEU A 17 -11.08 -38.41 -40.78
C LEU A 17 -10.93 -38.83 -39.31
N TYR A 18 -11.40 -38.03 -38.35
CA TYR A 18 -11.24 -38.28 -36.91
C TYR A 18 -12.14 -39.40 -36.37
N MET A 19 -13.10 -39.88 -37.15
CA MET A 19 -14.17 -40.81 -36.74
C MET A 19 -14.22 -42.08 -37.60
N GLN A 20 -13.15 -42.42 -38.32
CA GLN A 20 -13.06 -43.75 -38.92
C GLN A 20 -12.90 -44.76 -37.78
N LYS A 21 -13.75 -45.80 -37.71
CA LYS A 21 -13.66 -46.88 -36.70
C LYS A 21 -12.24 -47.47 -36.73
N MET A 22 -11.37 -46.99 -35.85
CA MET A 22 -10.01 -47.51 -35.72
C MET A 22 -10.11 -48.95 -35.26
N LYS A 23 -9.78 -49.91 -36.14
CA LYS A 23 -9.71 -51.32 -35.80
C LYS A 23 -8.74 -51.49 -34.61
N ILE A 24 -9.17 -52.19 -33.58
CA ILE A 24 -8.36 -52.51 -32.40
C ILE A 24 -8.00 -53.98 -32.53
N SER A 25 -6.69 -54.25 -32.57
CA SER A 25 -6.19 -55.63 -32.55
C SER A 25 -6.38 -56.22 -31.16
N SER A 26 -6.70 -57.51 -31.09
CA SER A 26 -6.86 -58.24 -29.84
C SER A 26 -6.27 -59.64 -29.93
N LEU A 27 -5.65 -60.11 -28.85
CA LEU A 27 -5.28 -61.50 -28.65
C LEU A 27 -6.53 -62.34 -28.37
N CYS A 28 -6.63 -63.51 -28.99
CA CYS A 28 -7.71 -64.47 -28.74
C CYS A 28 -7.48 -65.17 -27.39
N LEU A 29 -8.48 -65.15 -26.51
CA LEU A 29 -8.38 -65.77 -25.19
C LEU A 29 -8.47 -67.30 -25.25
N ASP A 30 -9.19 -67.84 -26.24
CA ASP A 30 -9.34 -69.29 -26.42
C ASP A 30 -8.00 -69.96 -26.78
N ASP A 31 -7.09 -69.20 -27.40
CA ASP A 31 -5.79 -69.69 -27.86
C ASP A 31 -4.75 -69.80 -26.71
N VAL A 32 -5.05 -69.26 -25.52
CA VAL A 32 -4.10 -69.24 -24.38
C VAL A 32 -3.74 -70.66 -23.94
N LEU A 33 -4.74 -71.55 -23.87
CA LEU A 33 -4.52 -72.93 -23.41
C LEU A 33 -3.76 -73.77 -24.44
N GLU A 34 -3.97 -73.50 -25.73
CA GLU A 34 -3.24 -74.15 -26.83
C GLU A 34 -1.77 -73.70 -26.82
N ASN A 35 -1.50 -72.43 -26.48
CA ASN A 35 -0.16 -71.85 -26.37
C ASN A 35 0.70 -72.13 -27.63
N SER A 36 0.06 -72.05 -28.80
CA SER A 36 0.71 -72.37 -30.08
C SER A 36 1.88 -71.41 -30.38
N PRO A 37 2.85 -71.81 -31.21
CA PRO A 37 3.91 -70.91 -31.66
C PRO A 37 3.37 -69.63 -32.34
N GLN A 38 2.23 -69.72 -33.02
CA GLN A 38 1.56 -68.60 -33.67
C GLN A 38 1.00 -67.62 -32.63
N THR A 39 0.33 -68.14 -31.59
CA THR A 39 -0.18 -67.35 -30.46
C THR A 39 0.97 -66.64 -29.73
N ARG A 40 2.09 -67.35 -29.51
CA ARG A 40 3.31 -66.77 -28.90
C ARG A 40 3.95 -65.69 -29.77
N CYS A 41 3.98 -65.88 -31.08
CA CYS A 41 4.49 -64.87 -32.01
C CYS A 41 3.65 -63.59 -31.91
N MET A 42 2.32 -63.74 -31.86
CA MET A 42 1.41 -62.61 -31.75
C MET A 42 1.50 -61.92 -30.38
N LEU A 43 1.62 -62.70 -29.30
CA LEU A 43 1.89 -62.17 -27.96
C LEU A 43 3.13 -61.27 -27.93
N LYS A 44 4.24 -61.72 -28.53
CA LYS A 44 5.48 -60.94 -28.61
C LYS A 44 5.32 -59.59 -29.30
N VAL A 45 4.43 -59.50 -30.30
CA VAL A 45 4.14 -58.22 -30.96
C VAL A 45 3.41 -57.28 -30.01
N PHE A 46 2.48 -57.79 -29.18
CA PHE A 46 1.81 -57.00 -28.15
C PHE A 46 2.76 -56.58 -27.03
N GLU A 47 3.68 -57.45 -26.62
CA GLU A 47 4.74 -57.15 -25.65
C GLU A 47 5.65 -56.01 -26.12
N GLU A 48 6.09 -56.06 -27.38
CA GLU A 48 6.93 -55.00 -27.96
C GLU A 48 6.16 -53.68 -28.07
N ASP A 49 4.89 -53.70 -28.50
CA ASP A 49 4.02 -52.50 -28.53
C ASP A 49 3.82 -51.91 -27.13
N ALA A 50 3.63 -52.76 -26.11
CA ALA A 50 3.49 -52.32 -24.73
C ALA A 50 4.77 -51.68 -24.18
N LYS A 51 5.94 -52.24 -24.52
CA LYS A 51 7.25 -51.68 -24.15
C LYS A 51 7.48 -50.31 -24.77
N LEU A 52 7.25 -50.17 -26.08
CA LEU A 52 7.38 -48.89 -26.78
C LEU A 52 6.40 -47.84 -26.23
N LEU A 53 5.18 -48.27 -25.92
CA LEU A 53 4.20 -47.40 -25.26
C LEU A 53 4.69 -46.93 -23.90
N HIS A 54 5.28 -47.81 -23.08
CA HIS A 54 5.82 -47.45 -21.78
C HIS A 54 6.95 -46.42 -21.88
N GLU A 55 7.89 -46.61 -22.81
CA GLU A 55 8.95 -45.63 -23.07
C GLU A 55 8.39 -44.27 -23.51
N TYR A 56 7.41 -44.26 -24.41
CA TYR A 56 6.77 -43.03 -24.88
C TYR A 56 5.98 -42.31 -23.78
N VAL A 57 5.18 -43.03 -22.99
CA VAL A 57 4.34 -42.44 -21.94
C VAL A 57 5.19 -41.87 -20.81
N ASN A 58 6.33 -42.49 -20.48
CA ASN A 58 7.29 -41.92 -19.53
C ASN A 58 7.81 -40.56 -20.02
N GLN A 59 8.27 -40.49 -21.28
CA GLN A 59 8.73 -39.21 -21.85
C GLN A 59 7.59 -38.18 -21.92
N PHE A 60 6.37 -38.61 -22.25
CA PHE A 60 5.20 -37.74 -22.29
C PHE A 60 4.86 -37.17 -20.90
N GLN A 61 4.93 -38.00 -19.85
CA GLN A 61 4.77 -37.56 -18.47
C GLN A 61 5.82 -36.51 -18.12
N ASP A 62 7.11 -36.74 -18.41
CA ASP A 62 8.18 -35.78 -18.12
C ASP A 62 7.90 -34.41 -18.75
N GLN A 63 7.43 -34.38 -20.00
CA GLN A 63 7.07 -33.12 -20.67
C GLN A 63 5.89 -32.41 -19.98
N LEU A 64 4.86 -33.17 -19.59
CA LEU A 64 3.70 -32.62 -18.89
C LEU A 64 4.06 -32.13 -17.48
N GLU A 65 4.92 -32.84 -16.76
CA GLU A 65 5.40 -32.41 -15.44
C GLU A 65 6.19 -31.12 -15.53
N GLY A 66 7.07 -30.99 -16.53
CA GLY A 66 7.78 -29.75 -16.80
C GLY A 66 6.83 -28.57 -17.05
N LEU A 67 5.77 -28.79 -17.86
CA LEU A 67 4.74 -27.78 -18.11
C LEU A 67 3.99 -27.38 -16.84
N VAL A 68 3.53 -28.35 -16.04
CA VAL A 68 2.81 -28.10 -14.79
C VAL A 68 3.71 -27.41 -13.75
N ALA A 69 4.99 -27.78 -13.69
CA ALA A 69 5.96 -27.14 -12.81
C ALA A 69 6.19 -25.68 -13.20
N ALA A 70 6.34 -25.39 -14.49
CA ALA A 70 6.46 -24.01 -14.99
C ALA A 70 5.21 -23.18 -14.64
N GLN A 71 4.01 -23.70 -14.90
CA GLN A 71 2.77 -23.00 -14.56
C GLN A 71 2.63 -22.75 -13.05
N LYS A 72 3.06 -23.72 -12.22
CA LYS A 72 3.11 -23.56 -10.76
C LYS A 72 4.08 -22.46 -10.34
N GLN A 73 5.25 -22.38 -10.98
CA GLN A 73 6.24 -21.35 -10.67
C GLN A 73 5.71 -19.95 -10.99
N VAL A 74 4.96 -19.79 -12.09
CA VAL A 74 4.31 -18.51 -12.42
C VAL A 74 3.30 -18.12 -11.32
N ALA A 75 2.43 -19.04 -10.92
CA ALA A 75 1.45 -18.79 -9.85
C ALA A 75 2.12 -18.37 -8.53
N GLN A 76 3.19 -19.07 -8.13
CA GLN A 76 3.97 -18.74 -6.94
C GLN A 76 4.69 -17.39 -7.03
N SER A 77 5.17 -17.02 -8.23
CA SER A 77 5.82 -15.73 -8.45
C SER A 77 4.83 -14.59 -8.30
N MET A 78 3.59 -14.80 -8.78
CA MET A 78 2.51 -13.83 -8.64
C MET A 78 2.12 -13.60 -7.17
N GLU A 79 2.01 -14.68 -6.40
CA GLU A 79 1.76 -14.63 -4.95
C GLU A 79 2.86 -13.86 -4.20
N LYS A 80 4.13 -14.17 -4.50
CA LYS A 80 5.28 -13.47 -3.90
C LYS A 80 5.30 -11.99 -4.25
N LEU A 81 5.02 -11.64 -5.51
CA LEU A 81 4.96 -10.25 -5.95
C LEU A 81 3.85 -9.49 -5.21
N SER A 82 2.65 -10.08 -5.12
CA SER A 82 1.54 -9.50 -4.36
C SER A 82 1.95 -9.26 -2.90
N ALA A 83 2.51 -10.26 -2.21
CA ALA A 83 2.96 -10.11 -0.83
C ALA A 83 4.03 -9.03 -0.64
N PHE A 84 4.94 -8.88 -1.61
CA PHE A 84 5.95 -7.82 -1.58
C PHE A 84 5.33 -6.42 -1.71
N LEU A 85 4.37 -6.24 -2.62
CA LEU A 85 3.66 -4.95 -2.78
C LEU A 85 2.93 -4.57 -1.49
N GLY A 86 2.25 -5.52 -0.85
CA GLY A 86 1.57 -5.30 0.44
C GLY A 86 2.52 -5.01 1.61
N SER A 87 3.83 -5.22 1.46
CA SER A 87 4.80 -4.86 2.49
C SER A 87 5.19 -3.38 2.48
N TYR A 88 4.84 -2.62 1.42
CA TYR A 88 5.21 -1.21 1.30
C TYR A 88 4.64 -0.35 2.43
N SER A 89 3.40 -0.58 2.86
CA SER A 89 2.76 0.16 3.96
C SER A 89 3.49 0.00 5.31
N ARG A 90 4.32 -1.03 5.45
CA ARG A 90 5.13 -1.27 6.66
C ARG A 90 6.50 -0.60 6.58
N ALA A 91 6.89 -0.08 5.42
CA ALA A 91 8.14 0.64 5.27
C ALA A 91 7.99 2.06 5.82
N CYS A 92 8.78 2.39 6.85
CA CYS A 92 8.78 3.72 7.45
C CYS A 92 9.69 4.68 6.68
N PHE A 93 9.17 5.31 5.63
CA PHE A 93 9.89 6.35 4.90
C PHE A 93 9.74 7.71 5.62
N PRO A 94 10.84 8.36 6.07
CA PRO A 94 10.76 9.61 6.85
C PRO A 94 10.07 10.77 6.13
N LEU A 95 10.08 10.77 4.80
CA LEU A 95 9.48 11.83 3.97
C LEU A 95 8.06 11.51 3.52
N ALA A 96 7.56 10.29 3.80
CA ALA A 96 6.25 9.82 3.38
C ALA A 96 5.36 9.44 4.57
N LEU A 97 5.67 9.92 5.78
CA LEU A 97 4.96 9.60 7.03
C LEU A 97 3.45 9.90 6.99
N ASN A 98 3.00 10.75 6.07
CA ASN A 98 1.60 11.12 5.86
C ASN A 98 1.09 10.81 4.43
N ASP A 99 1.88 10.12 3.61
CA ASP A 99 1.45 9.72 2.26
C ASP A 99 0.64 8.41 2.37
N LEU A 100 -0.67 8.56 2.44
CA LEU A 100 -1.62 7.44 2.48
C LEU A 100 -2.05 7.01 1.06
N GLU A 101 -1.87 7.88 0.06
CA GLU A 101 -2.35 7.65 -1.29
C GLU A 101 -1.49 6.61 -2.02
N PHE A 102 -0.16 6.71 -1.90
CA PHE A 102 0.74 5.79 -2.58
C PHE A 102 0.67 4.36 -2.03
N PRO A 103 0.64 4.12 -0.69
CA PRO A 103 0.37 2.79 -0.14
C PRO A 103 -0.97 2.21 -0.60
N ALA A 104 -2.04 3.02 -0.62
CA ALA A 104 -3.36 2.57 -1.07
C ALA A 104 -3.38 2.21 -2.56
N LEU A 105 -2.64 2.95 -3.40
CA LEU A 105 -2.44 2.61 -4.80
C LEU A 105 -1.75 1.25 -4.98
N LEU A 106 -0.69 0.98 -4.20
CA LEU A 106 0.01 -0.30 -4.25
C LEU A 106 -0.84 -1.46 -3.72
N GLU A 107 -1.71 -1.22 -2.75
CA GLU A 107 -2.66 -2.21 -2.24
C GLU A 107 -3.70 -2.61 -3.32
N LYS A 108 -4.18 -1.66 -4.12
CA LYS A 108 -5.04 -1.97 -5.28
C LYS A 108 -4.32 -2.86 -6.29
N PHE A 109 -3.06 -2.57 -6.63
CA PHE A 109 -2.26 -3.44 -7.49
C PHE A 109 -1.99 -4.82 -6.87
N GLN A 110 -1.69 -4.87 -5.57
CA GLN A 110 -1.53 -6.11 -4.83
C GLN A 110 -2.76 -7.01 -4.98
N GLY A 111 -3.96 -6.45 -4.78
CA GLY A 111 -5.23 -7.17 -4.87
C GLY A 111 -5.42 -7.82 -6.24
N ARG A 112 -5.26 -7.03 -7.31
CA ARG A 112 -5.38 -7.53 -8.69
C ARG A 112 -4.32 -8.59 -9.03
N ILE A 113 -3.09 -8.43 -8.53
CA ILE A 113 -2.04 -9.42 -8.73
C ILE A 113 -2.35 -10.72 -7.96
N CYS A 114 -2.89 -10.62 -6.74
CA CYS A 114 -3.31 -11.76 -5.93
C CYS A 114 -4.41 -12.58 -6.65
N GLU A 115 -5.42 -11.89 -7.19
CA GLU A 115 -6.52 -12.52 -7.94
C GLU A 115 -6.01 -13.30 -9.15
N LEU A 116 -5.15 -12.69 -9.97
CA LEU A 116 -4.51 -13.36 -11.10
C LEU A 116 -3.74 -14.61 -10.66
N GLY A 117 -2.97 -14.50 -9.57
CA GLY A 117 -2.26 -15.63 -8.96
C GLY A 117 -3.21 -16.76 -8.54
N SER A 118 -4.38 -16.43 -8.00
CA SER A 118 -5.39 -17.41 -7.58
C SER A 118 -5.95 -18.21 -8.75
N TRP A 119 -6.23 -17.57 -9.90
CA TRP A 119 -6.70 -18.26 -11.10
C TRP A 119 -5.64 -19.17 -11.70
N MET A 120 -4.38 -18.73 -11.68
CA MET A 120 -3.24 -19.57 -12.09
C MET A 120 -3.09 -20.79 -11.17
N ASN A 121 -3.29 -20.64 -9.86
CA ASN A 121 -3.29 -21.76 -8.92
C ASN A 121 -4.43 -22.76 -9.19
N LEU A 122 -5.64 -22.28 -9.48
CA LEU A 122 -6.76 -23.14 -9.89
C LEU A 122 -6.42 -23.92 -11.16
N MET A 123 -5.80 -23.25 -12.15
CA MET A 123 -5.35 -23.91 -13.36
C MET A 123 -4.31 -25.00 -13.05
N VAL A 124 -3.33 -24.75 -12.18
CA VAL A 124 -2.34 -25.77 -11.75
C VAL A 124 -3.02 -27.00 -11.15
N GLN A 125 -4.06 -26.81 -10.32
CA GLN A 125 -4.83 -27.93 -9.77
C GLN A 125 -5.54 -28.72 -10.87
N GLN A 126 -6.16 -28.05 -11.84
CA GLN A 126 -6.79 -28.70 -12.99
C GLN A 126 -5.77 -29.50 -13.82
N LEU A 127 -4.58 -28.95 -14.08
CA LEU A 127 -3.54 -29.67 -14.80
C LEU A 127 -3.08 -30.92 -14.03
N ARG A 128 -2.87 -30.81 -12.72
CA ARG A 128 -2.48 -31.97 -11.90
C ARG A 128 -3.52 -33.09 -11.94
N ASN A 129 -4.80 -32.73 -11.76
CA ASN A 129 -5.88 -33.70 -11.58
C ASN A 129 -6.37 -34.29 -12.91
N CYS A 130 -6.44 -33.48 -13.96
CA CYS A 130 -7.08 -33.86 -15.23
C CYS A 130 -6.06 -34.18 -16.33
N VAL A 131 -4.78 -33.81 -16.15
CA VAL A 131 -3.71 -34.06 -17.13
C VAL A 131 -2.68 -35.05 -16.58
N LEU A 132 -2.03 -34.75 -15.44
CA LEU A 132 -0.97 -35.62 -14.90
C LEU A 132 -1.51 -36.92 -14.31
N TYR A 133 -2.57 -36.87 -13.51
CA TYR A 133 -3.08 -38.06 -12.82
C TYR A 133 -3.48 -39.20 -13.78
N PRO A 134 -4.21 -38.98 -14.89
CA PRO A 134 -4.52 -40.06 -15.84
C PRO A 134 -3.26 -40.69 -16.48
N VAL A 135 -2.23 -39.89 -16.76
CA VAL A 135 -0.96 -40.37 -17.33
C VAL A 135 -0.19 -41.23 -16.30
N ASN A 136 -0.08 -40.74 -15.07
CA ASN A 136 0.55 -41.49 -13.97
C ASN A 136 -0.18 -42.82 -13.70
N LYS A 137 -1.52 -42.81 -13.79
CA LYS A 137 -2.32 -44.02 -13.66
C LYS A 137 -2.05 -45.02 -14.78
N LEU A 138 -1.81 -44.56 -16.01
CA LEU A 138 -1.41 -45.45 -17.11
C LEU A 138 -0.01 -46.04 -16.87
N LEU A 139 0.94 -45.24 -16.41
CA LEU A 139 2.29 -45.72 -16.05
C LEU A 139 2.24 -46.80 -14.96
N SER A 140 1.46 -46.59 -13.88
CA SER A 140 1.27 -47.62 -12.86
C SER A 140 0.73 -48.94 -13.43
N ARG A 141 -0.18 -48.88 -14.41
CA ARG A 141 -0.73 -50.07 -15.06
C ARG A 141 0.26 -50.76 -15.98
N LEU A 142 1.14 -50.01 -16.64
CA LEU A 142 2.21 -50.59 -17.46
C LEU A 142 3.25 -51.30 -16.60
N VAL A 143 3.55 -50.78 -15.40
CA VAL A 143 4.37 -51.48 -14.41
C VAL A 143 3.67 -52.75 -13.91
N GLU A 144 2.37 -52.68 -13.60
CA GLU A 144 1.58 -53.86 -13.21
C GLU A 144 1.56 -54.93 -14.31
N LEU A 145 1.49 -54.51 -15.58
CA LEU A 145 1.52 -55.41 -16.73
C LEU A 145 2.85 -56.17 -16.85
N GLU A 146 3.98 -55.53 -16.54
CA GLU A 146 5.30 -56.19 -16.55
C GLU A 146 5.36 -57.29 -15.48
N ASN A 147 4.80 -57.06 -14.29
CA ASN A 147 4.73 -58.09 -13.24
C ASN A 147 3.92 -59.32 -13.70
N HIS A 148 2.80 -59.10 -14.41
CA HIS A 148 1.98 -60.20 -14.95
C HIS A 148 2.68 -60.95 -16.08
N LYS A 149 3.53 -60.26 -16.85
CA LYS A 149 4.39 -60.89 -17.85
C LYS A 149 5.41 -61.82 -17.20
N GLU A 150 6.12 -61.32 -16.17
CA GLU A 150 7.09 -62.14 -15.41
C GLU A 150 6.42 -63.37 -14.78
N GLU A 151 5.22 -63.21 -14.21
CA GLU A 151 4.44 -64.34 -13.66
C GLU A 151 4.04 -65.35 -14.77
N TYR A 152 3.58 -64.86 -15.92
CA TYR A 152 3.23 -65.70 -17.06
C TYR A 152 4.43 -66.49 -17.60
N GLU A 153 5.59 -65.86 -17.73
CA GLU A 153 6.84 -66.49 -18.17
C GLU A 153 7.31 -67.55 -17.17
N LEU A 154 7.28 -67.23 -15.87
CA LEU A 154 7.64 -68.18 -14.81
C LEU A 154 6.73 -69.42 -14.83
N LEU A 155 5.41 -69.22 -14.90
CA LEU A 155 4.45 -70.33 -14.94
C LEU A 155 4.53 -71.14 -16.24
N SER A 156 4.93 -70.51 -17.35
CA SER A 156 5.26 -71.21 -18.60
C SER A 156 6.43 -72.17 -18.41
N ASP A 157 7.50 -71.74 -17.73
CA ASP A 157 8.69 -72.55 -17.49
C ASP A 157 8.44 -73.67 -16.47
N ASP A 158 7.67 -73.40 -15.41
CA ASP A 158 7.23 -74.40 -14.44
C ASP A 158 6.34 -75.47 -15.09
N LEU A 159 5.43 -75.06 -15.98
CA LEU A 159 4.60 -75.98 -16.75
C LEU A 159 5.45 -76.89 -17.64
N ASN A 160 6.44 -76.33 -18.34
CA ASN A 160 7.37 -77.11 -19.17
C ASN A 160 8.18 -78.10 -18.33
N THR A 161 8.64 -77.66 -17.15
CA THR A 161 9.38 -78.52 -16.21
C THR A 161 8.51 -79.69 -15.72
N SER A 162 7.26 -79.42 -15.35
CA SER A 162 6.30 -80.46 -14.94
C SER A 162 5.94 -81.41 -16.08
N LEU A 163 5.76 -80.88 -17.30
CA LEU A 163 5.54 -81.70 -18.51
C LEU A 163 6.71 -82.66 -18.76
N LEU A 164 7.95 -82.17 -18.66
CA LEU A 164 9.14 -83.00 -18.83
C LEU A 164 9.24 -84.11 -17.78
N LYS A 165 8.78 -83.88 -16.54
CA LYS A 165 8.68 -84.94 -15.52
C LYS A 165 7.65 -86.00 -15.94
N LEU A 166 6.48 -85.58 -16.43
CA LEU A 166 5.40 -86.46 -16.84
C LEU A 166 5.80 -87.34 -18.04
N VAL A 167 6.36 -86.75 -19.10
CA VAL A 167 6.69 -87.48 -20.35
C VAL A 167 7.91 -88.40 -20.21
N LYS A 168 8.77 -88.20 -19.19
CA LYS A 168 9.93 -89.06 -18.92
C LYS A 168 9.58 -90.32 -18.12
N LEU A 169 8.32 -90.51 -17.73
CA LEU A 169 7.91 -91.70 -17.00
C LEU A 169 8.08 -92.97 -17.86
N SER A 170 8.67 -94.01 -17.26
CA SER A 170 8.80 -95.30 -17.91
C SER A 170 7.42 -95.95 -18.09
N PRO A 171 7.18 -96.71 -19.18
CA PRO A 171 5.98 -97.53 -19.34
C PRO A 171 5.75 -98.54 -18.20
N LYS A 172 6.78 -98.84 -17.39
CA LYS A 172 6.72 -99.75 -16.23
C LYS A 172 6.46 -99.02 -14.89
N CYS A 173 6.23 -97.71 -14.92
CA CYS A 173 6.02 -96.91 -13.70
C CYS A 173 4.71 -97.32 -12.97
N PRO A 174 4.69 -97.40 -11.63
CA PRO A 174 3.47 -97.71 -10.88
C PRO A 174 2.34 -96.70 -11.15
N THR A 175 1.10 -97.17 -11.34
CA THR A 175 -0.07 -96.34 -11.66
C THR A 175 -0.25 -95.17 -10.71
N LYS A 176 -0.12 -95.39 -9.40
CA LYS A 176 -0.24 -94.34 -8.38
C LYS A 176 0.73 -93.17 -8.61
N LYS A 177 1.97 -93.47 -9.01
CA LYS A 177 3.00 -92.44 -9.28
C LYS A 177 2.72 -91.69 -10.59
N VAL A 178 2.13 -92.36 -11.59
CA VAL A 178 1.67 -91.72 -12.83
C VAL A 178 0.53 -90.74 -12.54
N GLU A 179 -0.44 -91.14 -11.71
CA GLU A 179 -1.54 -90.26 -11.29
C GLU A 179 -1.06 -89.05 -10.48
N GLU A 180 -0.15 -89.24 -9.52
CA GLU A 180 0.43 -88.14 -8.73
C GLU A 180 1.11 -87.08 -9.60
N ILE A 181 1.96 -87.49 -10.54
CA ILE A 181 2.67 -86.58 -11.45
C ILE A 181 1.71 -85.98 -12.50
N GLY A 182 0.72 -86.75 -12.96
CA GLY A 182 -0.33 -86.27 -13.85
C GLY A 182 -1.18 -85.16 -13.21
N ASN A 183 -1.52 -85.31 -11.92
CA ASN A 183 -2.23 -84.29 -11.14
C ASN A 183 -1.38 -83.03 -10.92
N GLU A 184 -0.08 -83.17 -10.61
CA GLU A 184 0.87 -82.03 -10.52
C GLU A 184 0.89 -81.24 -11.84
N TYR A 185 1.02 -81.92 -12.98
CA TYR A 185 0.99 -81.30 -14.30
C TYR A 185 -0.36 -80.62 -14.59
N GLY A 186 -1.48 -81.28 -14.29
CA GLY A 186 -2.82 -80.73 -14.47
C GLY A 186 -3.02 -79.42 -13.69
N LEU A 187 -2.56 -79.37 -12.44
CA LEU A 187 -2.61 -78.16 -11.62
C LEU A 187 -1.73 -77.04 -12.18
N MET A 188 -0.50 -77.35 -12.63
CA MET A 188 0.37 -76.35 -13.26
C MET A 188 -0.23 -75.81 -14.55
N ARG A 189 -0.85 -76.68 -15.37
CA ARG A 189 -1.52 -76.28 -16.60
C ARG A 189 -2.70 -75.35 -16.34
N GLN A 190 -3.47 -75.62 -15.28
CA GLN A 190 -4.56 -74.73 -14.85
C GLN A 190 -4.03 -73.36 -14.41
N ARG A 191 -2.97 -73.31 -13.61
CA ARG A 191 -2.36 -72.04 -13.14
C ARG A 191 -1.82 -71.21 -14.30
N PHE A 192 -1.05 -71.84 -15.20
CA PHE A 192 -0.55 -71.19 -16.41
C PHE A 192 -1.69 -70.62 -17.26
N HIS A 193 -2.76 -71.40 -17.48
CA HIS A 193 -3.91 -70.94 -18.25
C HIS A 193 -4.58 -69.72 -17.61
N GLN A 194 -4.77 -69.72 -16.28
CA GLN A 194 -5.36 -68.58 -15.57
C GLN A 194 -4.49 -67.33 -15.65
N ALA A 195 -3.18 -67.46 -15.46
CA ALA A 195 -2.23 -66.35 -15.60
C ALA A 195 -2.22 -65.80 -17.04
N GLY A 196 -2.24 -66.69 -18.04
CA GLY A 196 -2.31 -66.29 -19.45
C GLY A 196 -3.61 -65.57 -19.82
N LEU A 197 -4.76 -66.00 -19.30
CA LEU A 197 -6.04 -65.31 -19.50
C LEU A 197 -6.01 -63.90 -18.93
N ASN A 198 -5.46 -63.73 -17.71
CA ASN A 198 -5.29 -62.42 -17.09
C ASN A 198 -4.35 -61.54 -17.92
N TYR A 199 -3.19 -62.07 -18.30
CA TYR A 199 -2.18 -61.33 -19.03
C TYR A 199 -2.67 -60.87 -20.42
N PHE A 200 -3.29 -61.78 -21.19
CA PHE A 200 -3.87 -61.45 -22.51
C PHE A 200 -5.00 -60.43 -22.38
N THR A 201 -5.81 -60.53 -21.33
CA THR A 201 -6.88 -59.56 -21.07
C THR A 201 -6.30 -58.18 -20.78
N LEU A 202 -5.26 -58.07 -19.95
CA LEU A 202 -4.60 -56.80 -19.66
C LEU A 202 -3.98 -56.17 -20.92
N LEU A 203 -3.32 -56.98 -21.75
CA LEU A 203 -2.77 -56.54 -23.04
C LEU A 203 -3.88 -56.04 -24.00
N ASN A 204 -5.01 -56.75 -24.06
CA ASN A 204 -6.16 -56.32 -24.85
C ASN A 204 -6.76 -55.00 -24.33
N LEU A 205 -6.89 -54.86 -23.01
CA LEU A 205 -7.39 -53.62 -22.39
C LEU A 205 -6.43 -52.45 -22.62
N LEU A 206 -5.11 -52.68 -22.62
CA LEU A 206 -4.10 -51.65 -22.87
C LEU A 206 -4.31 -50.95 -24.22
N GLN A 207 -4.75 -51.69 -25.24
CA GLN A 207 -5.01 -51.15 -26.58
C GLN A 207 -6.09 -50.05 -26.60
N TYR A 208 -7.06 -50.13 -25.68
CA TYR A 208 -8.06 -49.10 -25.45
C TYR A 208 -7.51 -47.99 -24.56
N GLN A 209 -6.87 -48.37 -23.45
CA GLN A 209 -6.38 -47.44 -22.44
C GLN A 209 -5.36 -46.44 -23.00
N ARG A 210 -4.45 -46.88 -23.90
CA ARG A 210 -3.49 -45.97 -24.54
C ARG A 210 -4.15 -44.83 -25.31
N ARG A 211 -5.28 -45.11 -25.96
CA ARG A 211 -6.01 -44.10 -26.75
C ARG A 211 -6.72 -43.10 -25.84
N ILE A 212 -7.28 -43.59 -24.72
CA ILE A 212 -7.97 -42.75 -23.75
C ILE A 212 -6.95 -41.90 -22.97
N ALA A 213 -5.99 -42.55 -22.33
CA ALA A 213 -5.06 -41.91 -21.39
C ALA A 213 -3.98 -41.05 -22.05
N VAL A 214 -3.85 -41.04 -23.39
CA VAL A 214 -3.04 -40.06 -24.12
C VAL A 214 -3.90 -38.88 -24.60
N VAL A 215 -5.11 -39.14 -25.12
CA VAL A 215 -5.95 -38.09 -25.71
C VAL A 215 -6.70 -37.27 -24.66
N GLU A 216 -7.22 -37.91 -23.61
CA GLU A 216 -7.99 -37.25 -22.56
C GLU A 216 -7.16 -36.18 -21.81
N PRO A 217 -5.88 -36.42 -21.42
CA PRO A 217 -5.02 -35.37 -20.87
C PRO A 217 -4.82 -34.18 -21.81
N LEU A 218 -4.65 -34.42 -23.10
CA LEU A 218 -4.48 -33.33 -24.08
C LEU A 218 -5.76 -32.50 -24.22
N LEU A 219 -6.92 -33.15 -24.22
CA LEU A 219 -8.21 -32.47 -24.24
C LEU A 219 -8.42 -31.65 -22.96
N SER A 220 -8.15 -32.25 -21.80
CA SER A 220 -8.20 -31.59 -20.49
C SER A 220 -7.25 -30.39 -20.42
N LEU A 221 -6.05 -30.50 -20.98
CA LEU A 221 -5.08 -29.42 -21.10
C LEU A 221 -5.67 -28.23 -21.89
N MET A 222 -6.31 -28.50 -23.04
CA MET A 222 -6.97 -27.46 -23.84
C MET A 222 -8.11 -26.80 -23.07
N TYR A 223 -8.92 -27.56 -22.33
CA TYR A 223 -9.99 -27.01 -21.51
C TYR A 223 -9.46 -26.18 -20.34
N ALA A 224 -8.37 -26.59 -19.69
CA ALA A 224 -7.76 -25.84 -18.60
C ALA A 224 -7.28 -24.46 -19.06
N TYR A 225 -6.51 -24.39 -20.16
CA TYR A 225 -6.08 -23.12 -20.74
C TYR A 225 -7.25 -22.27 -21.25
N ARG A 226 -8.22 -22.88 -21.94
CA ARG A 226 -9.42 -22.17 -22.40
C ARG A 226 -10.17 -21.54 -21.24
N SER A 227 -10.32 -22.25 -20.12
CA SER A 227 -11.04 -21.76 -18.94
C SER A 227 -10.26 -20.63 -18.27
N PHE A 228 -8.94 -20.77 -18.14
CA PHE A 228 -8.07 -19.73 -17.62
C PHE A 228 -8.14 -18.44 -18.46
N PHE A 229 -8.02 -18.54 -19.79
CA PHE A 229 -8.12 -17.37 -20.66
C PHE A 229 -9.51 -16.75 -20.65
N ARG A 230 -10.58 -17.54 -20.57
CA ARG A 230 -11.94 -17.01 -20.48
C ARG A 230 -12.13 -16.24 -19.17
N MET A 231 -11.67 -16.80 -18.05
CA MET A 231 -11.71 -16.13 -16.76
C MET A 231 -10.92 -14.82 -16.79
N GLY A 232 -9.67 -14.87 -17.27
CA GLY A 232 -8.83 -13.70 -17.40
C GLY A 232 -9.47 -12.60 -18.27
N ASN A 233 -10.05 -12.93 -19.42
CA ASN A 233 -10.71 -11.95 -20.28
C ASN A 233 -11.99 -11.38 -19.66
N GLN A 234 -12.76 -12.19 -18.92
CA GLN A 234 -13.96 -11.71 -18.23
C GLN A 234 -13.60 -10.71 -17.13
N CYS A 235 -12.59 -11.00 -16.33
CA CYS A 235 -12.18 -10.13 -15.22
C CYS A 235 -11.30 -8.95 -15.64
N MET A 236 -10.57 -9.02 -16.77
CA MET A 236 -9.66 -7.95 -17.20
C MET A 236 -10.28 -7.00 -18.24
N SER A 237 -11.26 -7.43 -19.03
CA SER A 237 -11.79 -6.65 -20.16
C SER A 237 -13.23 -6.16 -19.99
N HIS A 238 -13.90 -6.56 -18.91
CA HIS A 238 -15.29 -6.13 -18.63
C HIS A 238 -15.40 -5.54 -17.21
N ASP A 239 -14.26 -5.19 -16.61
CA ASP A 239 -14.19 -4.54 -15.31
C ASP A 239 -13.97 -3.04 -15.57
N GLU A 240 -15.08 -2.30 -15.67
CA GLU A 240 -15.05 -0.84 -15.90
C GLU A 240 -14.26 -0.12 -14.80
N GLU A 241 -14.34 -0.60 -13.54
CA GLU A 241 -13.56 -0.03 -12.44
C GLU A 241 -12.05 -0.20 -12.64
N LEU A 242 -11.62 -1.31 -13.25
CA LEU A 242 -10.22 -1.58 -13.56
C LEU A 242 -9.69 -0.72 -14.71
N GLU A 243 -10.47 -0.54 -15.78
CA GLU A 243 -10.10 0.35 -16.89
C GLU A 243 -9.98 1.81 -16.43
N ASP A 244 -10.95 2.26 -15.63
CA ASP A 244 -10.94 3.55 -14.98
C ASP A 244 -9.73 3.72 -14.05
N PHE A 245 -9.41 2.69 -13.27
CA PHE A 245 -8.22 2.67 -12.42
C PHE A 245 -6.94 2.83 -13.24
N PHE A 246 -6.76 2.06 -14.31
CA PHE A 246 -5.57 2.18 -15.16
C PHE A 246 -5.44 3.56 -15.80
N THR A 247 -6.56 4.13 -16.26
CA THR A 247 -6.58 5.47 -16.85
C THR A 247 -6.15 6.52 -15.83
N ARG A 248 -6.73 6.51 -14.62
CA ARG A 248 -6.37 7.45 -13.55
C ARG A 248 -4.91 7.32 -13.13
N VAL A 249 -4.39 6.10 -13.00
CA VAL A 249 -2.96 5.90 -12.66
C VAL A 249 -2.06 6.43 -13.77
N GLN A 250 -2.42 6.21 -15.03
CA GLN A 250 -1.65 6.72 -16.17
C GLN A 250 -1.64 8.25 -16.21
N GLU A 251 -2.79 8.89 -15.96
CA GLU A 251 -2.91 10.35 -15.85
C GLU A 251 -2.06 10.90 -14.70
N GLN A 252 -2.08 10.25 -13.53
CA GLN A 252 -1.27 10.64 -12.39
C GLN A 252 0.24 10.51 -12.66
N ILE A 253 0.68 9.46 -13.37
CA ILE A 253 2.09 9.33 -13.78
C ILE A 253 2.47 10.45 -14.75
N GLN A 254 1.58 10.80 -15.68
CA GLN A 254 1.83 11.91 -16.60
C GLN A 254 1.91 13.26 -15.88
N SER A 255 1.03 13.51 -14.89
CA SER A 255 1.09 14.75 -14.10
C SER A 255 2.41 14.84 -13.33
N PHE A 256 2.90 13.75 -12.74
CA PHE A 256 4.21 13.71 -12.09
C PHE A 256 5.37 13.99 -13.06
N HIS A 257 5.30 13.52 -14.31
CA HIS A 257 6.31 13.85 -15.31
C HIS A 257 6.33 15.35 -15.65
N ILE A 258 5.14 15.96 -15.79
CA ILE A 258 5.01 17.40 -16.05
C ILE A 258 5.55 18.22 -14.86
N GLU A 259 5.16 17.85 -13.64
CA GLU A 259 5.61 18.51 -12.42
C GLU A 259 7.13 18.40 -12.24
N GLN A 260 7.69 17.20 -12.43
CA GLN A 260 9.13 16.97 -12.37
C GLN A 260 9.88 17.84 -13.41
N GLN A 261 9.36 17.94 -14.63
CA GLN A 261 9.96 18.76 -15.68
C GLN A 261 9.89 20.25 -15.34
N ALA A 262 8.74 20.73 -14.87
CA ALA A 262 8.56 22.13 -14.46
C ALA A 262 9.47 22.49 -13.28
N TYR A 263 9.57 21.61 -12.29
CA TYR A 263 10.48 21.77 -11.15
C TYR A 263 11.95 21.80 -11.59
N GLY A 264 12.33 20.90 -12.52
CA GLY A 264 13.68 20.88 -13.09
C GLY A 264 14.04 22.19 -13.79
N GLN A 265 13.11 22.73 -14.59
CA GLN A 265 13.31 24.02 -15.28
C GLN A 265 13.41 25.19 -14.30
N SER A 266 12.48 25.28 -13.34
CA SER A 266 12.49 26.33 -12.31
C SER A 266 13.77 26.30 -11.48
N THR A 267 14.24 25.11 -11.11
CA THR A 267 15.50 24.90 -10.40
C THR A 267 16.69 25.37 -11.23
N GLN A 268 16.70 25.06 -12.53
CA GLN A 268 17.77 25.51 -13.42
C GLN A 268 17.82 27.04 -13.55
N ASP A 269 16.67 27.71 -13.63
CA ASP A 269 16.62 29.16 -13.74
C ASP A 269 16.96 29.85 -12.41
N TYR A 270 16.59 29.25 -11.28
CA TYR A 270 17.07 29.67 -9.97
C TYR A 270 18.60 29.53 -9.84
N MET A 271 19.17 28.41 -10.28
CA MET A 271 20.62 28.20 -10.28
C MET A 271 21.35 29.27 -11.10
N LYS A 272 20.88 29.58 -12.32
CA LYS A 272 21.45 30.67 -13.13
C LYS A 272 21.38 32.02 -12.41
N THR A 273 20.28 32.29 -11.71
CA THR A 273 20.12 33.53 -10.92
C THR A 273 21.14 33.59 -9.78
N VAL A 274 21.33 32.49 -9.05
CA VAL A 274 22.34 32.40 -7.98
C VAL A 274 23.75 32.56 -8.53
N GLU A 275 24.07 31.94 -9.67
CA GLU A 275 25.35 32.10 -10.36
C GLU A 275 25.58 33.57 -10.79
N GLU A 276 24.55 34.23 -11.30
CA GLU A 276 24.63 35.64 -11.68
C GLU A 276 24.83 36.57 -10.48
N ILE A 277 24.14 36.32 -9.36
CA ILE A 277 24.38 37.03 -8.09
C ILE A 277 25.84 36.85 -7.67
N GLY A 278 26.35 35.62 -7.71
CA GLY A 278 27.74 35.33 -7.39
C GLY A 278 28.75 36.05 -8.30
N ARG A 279 28.41 36.22 -9.58
CA ARG A 279 29.21 36.99 -10.54
C ARG A 279 29.17 38.50 -10.28
N LEU A 280 28.00 39.05 -9.95
CA LEU A 280 27.79 40.48 -9.74
C LEU A 280 28.30 40.95 -8.36
N GLN A 281 28.27 40.07 -7.35
CA GLN A 281 28.69 40.36 -5.98
C GLN A 281 29.68 39.28 -5.49
N PRO A 282 30.90 39.21 -6.04
CA PRO A 282 31.88 38.19 -5.64
C PRO A 282 32.28 38.30 -4.16
N ASP A 283 32.14 39.49 -3.56
CA ASP A 283 32.44 39.76 -2.15
C ASP A 283 31.64 38.89 -1.17
N ILE A 284 30.48 38.33 -1.57
CA ILE A 284 29.66 37.43 -0.71
C ILE A 284 30.39 36.13 -0.33
N TYR A 285 31.43 35.75 -1.09
CA TYR A 285 32.22 34.54 -0.83
C TYR A 285 33.45 34.81 0.05
N TYR A 286 33.77 36.07 0.32
CA TYR A 286 34.94 36.48 1.10
C TYR A 286 34.53 36.90 2.51
N ALA A 287 35.42 36.66 3.49
CA ALA A 287 35.14 36.93 4.90
C ALA A 287 34.91 38.42 5.20
N GLU A 288 35.73 39.28 4.59
CA GLU A 288 35.54 40.72 4.60
C GLU A 288 34.62 41.04 3.42
N GLY A 289 33.32 41.22 3.71
CA GLY A 289 32.33 41.60 2.68
C GLY A 289 32.68 42.91 1.97
N SER A 290 31.80 43.35 1.06
CA SER A 290 32.11 44.48 0.19
C SER A 290 32.50 45.75 0.95
N SER A 291 33.50 46.48 0.46
CA SER A 291 33.86 47.81 0.99
C SER A 291 32.70 48.82 0.92
N LEU A 292 31.67 48.54 0.12
CA LEU A 292 30.45 49.35 0.01
C LEU A 292 29.52 49.21 1.24
N ASP A 293 29.59 48.11 1.98
CA ASP A 293 28.83 47.90 3.23
C ASP A 293 29.26 48.88 4.35
N LYS A 294 30.40 49.55 4.18
CA LYS A 294 30.85 50.62 5.08
C LYS A 294 30.04 51.91 4.92
N PHE A 295 29.30 52.07 3.82
CA PHE A 295 28.54 53.29 3.48
C PHE A 295 27.02 53.15 3.67
N THR A 296 26.49 51.93 3.83
CA THR A 296 25.06 51.62 4.04
C THR A 296 24.81 51.02 5.42
N ALA A 297 25.55 51.46 6.44
CA ALA A 297 25.22 51.19 7.84
C ALA A 297 23.90 51.90 8.18
N ASP A 298 22.79 51.31 7.73
CA ASP A 298 21.45 51.77 8.02
C ASP A 298 21.25 51.78 9.54
N LYS A 299 20.63 52.87 10.00
CA LYS A 299 20.43 53.27 11.41
C LYS A 299 19.53 52.32 12.23
N ASN A 300 19.29 51.10 11.75
CA ASN A 300 18.38 50.15 12.38
C ASN A 300 19.18 49.15 13.25
N PRO A 301 18.83 49.00 14.54
CA PRO A 301 19.52 48.06 15.41
C PRO A 301 19.30 46.62 14.95
N ILE A 302 20.35 45.81 15.00
CA ILE A 302 20.28 44.39 14.66
C ILE A 302 19.53 43.67 15.78
N ARG A 303 18.31 43.19 15.49
CA ARG A 303 17.44 42.58 16.51
C ARG A 303 17.57 41.06 16.62
N HIS A 304 18.05 40.43 15.55
CA HIS A 304 18.27 38.99 15.47
C HIS A 304 19.51 38.71 14.63
N LYS A 305 20.24 37.65 14.96
CA LYS A 305 21.38 37.19 14.15
C LYS A 305 21.48 35.67 14.14
N ARG A 306 21.98 35.14 13.04
CA ARG A 306 22.22 33.71 12.83
C ARG A 306 23.51 33.51 12.02
N GLY A 307 24.23 32.44 12.27
CA GLY A 307 25.49 32.16 11.58
C GLY A 307 26.39 31.19 12.33
N TYR A 308 27.45 30.74 11.66
CA TYR A 308 28.46 29.91 12.28
C TYR A 308 29.43 30.76 13.12
N LEU A 309 29.66 30.33 14.37
CA LEU A 309 30.72 30.84 15.23
C LEU A 309 31.60 29.69 15.70
N PHE A 310 32.82 30.00 16.11
CA PHE A 310 33.63 29.05 16.88
C PHE A 310 33.45 29.35 18.38
N LEU A 311 32.93 28.38 19.13
CA LEU A 311 32.84 28.44 20.59
C LEU A 311 34.09 27.86 21.23
N LYS A 312 34.72 28.60 22.15
CA LYS A 312 35.88 28.17 22.91
C LYS A 312 35.44 27.27 24.07
N SER A 313 36.04 26.09 24.14
CA SER A 313 35.91 25.15 25.25
C SER A 313 37.27 24.94 25.90
N LYS A 314 37.38 25.15 27.21
CA LYS A 314 38.62 24.95 27.97
C LYS A 314 38.50 23.70 28.85
N THR A 315 39.24 22.65 28.52
CA THR A 315 39.42 21.47 29.38
C THR A 315 40.80 21.57 30.04
N ALA A 316 41.02 20.96 31.21
CA ALA A 316 42.16 21.19 32.12
C ALA A 316 43.58 21.26 31.48
N LEU A 317 43.80 20.70 30.29
CA LEU A 317 45.08 20.74 29.56
C LEU A 317 44.99 21.25 28.11
N LEU A 318 43.80 21.50 27.56
CA LEU A 318 43.59 21.79 26.13
C LEU A 318 42.47 22.83 25.92
N THR A 319 42.75 23.81 25.05
CA THR A 319 41.76 24.76 24.53
C THR A 319 41.28 24.27 23.16
N LYS A 320 39.98 24.09 23.01
CA LYS A 320 39.33 23.66 21.77
C LYS A 320 38.41 24.76 21.26
N TRP A 321 38.25 24.86 19.95
CA TRP A 321 37.34 25.80 19.30
C TRP A 321 36.44 25.01 18.34
N ASP A 322 35.16 24.94 18.69
CA ASP A 322 34.19 24.13 17.96
C ASP A 322 33.30 25.02 17.09
N ARG A 323 33.26 24.73 15.78
CA ARG A 323 32.39 25.44 14.84
C ARG A 323 30.96 24.93 15.00
N ILE A 324 30.08 25.80 15.45
CA ILE A 324 28.68 25.49 15.74
C ILE A 324 27.81 26.58 15.10
N TYR A 325 26.62 26.22 14.62
CA TYR A 325 25.66 27.20 14.10
C TYR A 325 24.88 27.80 15.27
N PHE A 326 24.88 29.13 15.38
CA PHE A 326 24.17 29.85 16.42
C PHE A 326 23.08 30.72 15.81
N TYR A 327 22.00 30.93 16.56
CA TYR A 327 20.97 31.90 16.23
C TYR A 327 20.25 32.41 17.47
N THR A 328 19.76 33.64 17.39
CA THR A 328 18.96 34.25 18.45
C THR A 328 17.47 34.03 18.19
N GLU A 329 16.75 33.39 19.12
CA GLU A 329 15.31 33.15 19.00
C GLU A 329 14.65 33.25 20.38
N ASN A 330 13.55 34.02 20.50
CA ASN A 330 12.79 34.15 21.75
C ASN A 330 13.66 34.45 22.98
N ARG A 331 14.59 35.41 22.85
CA ARG A 331 15.58 35.78 23.89
C ARG A 331 16.54 34.65 24.27
N ASN A 332 16.63 33.57 23.51
CA ASN A 332 17.63 32.53 23.69
C ASN A 332 18.72 32.64 22.64
N LEU A 333 19.96 32.38 23.05
CA LEU A 333 21.03 32.01 22.13
C LEU A 333 20.99 30.50 21.96
N VAL A 334 20.60 30.06 20.78
CA VAL A 334 20.42 28.66 20.43
C VAL A 334 21.60 28.20 19.58
N SER A 335 22.02 26.95 19.77
CA SER A 335 23.14 26.30 19.10
C SER A 335 22.71 25.00 18.44
N GLN A 336 23.21 24.73 17.24
CA GLN A 336 23.00 23.48 16.51
C GLN A 336 24.31 23.02 15.87
N GLY A 337 24.74 21.79 16.16
CA GLY A 337 25.86 21.16 15.47
C GLY A 337 25.52 20.84 14.02
N ARG A 338 26.54 20.61 13.19
CA ARG A 338 26.36 20.35 11.74
C ARG A 338 25.49 19.13 11.46
N ASP A 339 25.63 18.09 12.28
CA ASP A 339 24.98 16.78 12.09
C ASP A 339 23.81 16.57 13.06
N ASP A 340 23.47 17.60 13.85
CA ASP A 340 22.39 17.53 14.83
C ASP A 340 21.04 17.81 14.17
N ILE A 341 20.06 16.93 14.41
CA ILE A 341 18.69 17.08 13.89
C ILE A 341 17.91 18.15 14.68
N ALA A 342 18.30 18.43 15.92
CA ALA A 342 17.63 19.36 16.81
C ALA A 342 18.61 20.37 17.43
N SER A 343 18.12 21.59 17.64
CA SER A 343 18.86 22.67 18.28
C SER A 343 18.80 22.59 19.81
N GLN A 344 19.81 23.15 20.48
CA GLN A 344 19.89 23.26 21.94
C GLN A 344 20.01 24.72 22.36
N ILE A 345 19.29 25.13 23.41
CA ILE A 345 19.47 26.44 24.03
C ILE A 345 20.82 26.46 24.78
N LEU A 346 21.72 27.36 24.38
CA LEU A 346 23.02 27.54 25.05
C LEU A 346 22.87 28.43 26.30
N LEU A 347 22.19 29.57 26.15
CA LEU A 347 21.89 30.50 27.23
C LEU A 347 20.65 31.33 26.93
N GLU A 348 19.94 31.73 27.98
CA GLU A 348 18.91 32.77 27.91
C GLU A 348 19.58 34.16 27.97
N ILE A 349 19.21 35.03 27.05
CA ILE A 349 19.67 36.41 26.90
C ILE A 349 18.76 37.31 27.74
N ASP A 350 18.92 37.22 29.05
CA ASP A 350 18.26 38.12 30.01
C ASP A 350 18.99 39.48 30.11
N ASN A 351 18.43 40.40 30.90
CA ASN A 351 18.98 41.75 31.07
C ASN A 351 20.35 41.78 31.80
N THR A 352 20.85 40.63 32.26
CA THR A 352 22.16 40.48 32.91
C THR A 352 23.22 39.96 31.93
N VAL A 353 22.81 39.55 30.73
CA VAL A 353 23.72 39.12 29.67
C VAL A 353 24.31 40.34 28.98
N HIS A 354 25.64 40.36 28.89
CA HIS A 354 26.37 41.40 28.17
C HIS A 354 27.40 40.77 27.23
N ALA A 355 27.38 41.19 25.97
CA ALA A 355 28.37 40.83 24.96
C ALA A 355 29.38 41.97 24.78
N SER A 356 30.67 41.64 24.76
CA SER A 356 31.76 42.59 24.55
C SER A 356 32.91 41.95 23.78
N LEU A 357 33.80 42.76 23.20
CA LEU A 357 35.03 42.26 22.59
C LEU A 357 35.89 41.52 23.62
N ALA A 358 36.58 40.48 23.16
CA ALA A 358 37.48 39.66 23.98
C ALA A 358 38.94 39.96 23.61
N ASP A 359 39.41 41.17 23.94
CA ASP A 359 40.73 41.68 23.53
C ASP A 359 41.92 40.89 24.12
N HIS A 360 41.66 40.05 25.13
CA HIS A 360 42.65 39.20 25.77
C HIS A 360 42.88 37.87 25.02
N GLU A 361 42.07 37.56 24.00
CA GLU A 361 42.21 36.34 23.19
C GLU A 361 43.24 36.53 22.06
N GLU A 362 44.04 35.51 21.79
CA GLU A 362 45.07 35.53 20.73
C GLU A 362 44.47 35.40 19.31
N ARG A 363 43.16 35.21 19.19
CA ARG A 363 42.46 35.00 17.91
C ARG A 363 41.69 36.25 17.49
N ARG A 364 41.67 36.52 16.18
CA ARG A 364 40.95 37.66 15.60
C ARG A 364 39.44 37.51 15.76
N TYR A 365 38.76 38.64 15.94
CA TYR A 365 37.29 38.75 15.98
C TYR A 365 36.63 37.90 17.08
N CYS A 366 37.32 37.80 18.21
CA CYS A 366 36.77 37.16 19.41
C CYS A 366 35.92 38.13 20.22
N PHE A 367 34.80 37.63 20.72
CA PHE A 367 33.94 38.33 21.65
C PHE A 367 33.52 37.38 22.77
N SER A 368 33.12 37.94 23.91
CA SER A 368 32.67 37.18 25.06
C SER A 368 31.27 37.58 25.46
N ILE A 369 30.50 36.60 25.91
CA ILE A 369 29.20 36.80 26.53
C ILE A 369 29.36 36.48 28.01
N SER A 370 29.06 37.48 28.86
CA SER A 370 29.10 37.36 30.32
C SER A 370 27.68 37.38 30.86
N CYS A 371 27.33 36.40 31.71
CA CYS A 371 26.02 36.34 32.36
C CYS A 371 26.16 36.83 33.81
N GLY A 372 25.51 37.94 34.16
CA GLY A 372 25.64 38.56 35.48
C GLY A 372 25.09 37.73 36.65
N ASN A 373 24.14 36.81 36.37
CA ASN A 373 23.48 35.98 37.37
C ASN A 373 24.31 34.80 37.90
N GLU A 374 25.36 34.37 37.18
CA GLU A 374 26.25 33.28 37.60
C GLU A 374 27.67 33.81 37.75
N PHE A 375 28.14 34.02 38.98
CA PHE A 375 29.53 34.43 39.24
C PHE A 375 30.51 33.48 38.52
N LYS A 376 31.10 33.97 37.41
CA LYS A 376 32.17 33.40 36.56
C LYS A 376 31.78 32.59 35.30
N LYS A 377 30.53 32.53 34.84
CA LYS A 377 30.25 31.88 33.54
C LYS A 377 30.39 32.88 32.38
N GLN A 378 31.47 32.71 31.61
CA GLN A 378 31.77 33.49 30.41
C GLN A 378 31.90 32.54 29.22
N PHE A 379 31.20 32.85 28.13
CA PHE A 379 31.34 32.14 26.86
C PHE A 379 32.19 32.98 25.92
N ILE A 380 33.14 32.36 25.21
CA ILE A 380 34.02 33.06 24.28
C ILE A 380 33.79 32.50 22.89
N PHE A 381 33.45 33.40 21.97
CA PHE A 381 33.14 33.10 20.58
C PHE A 381 34.15 33.76 19.65
N GLN A 382 34.29 33.21 18.46
CA GLN A 382 35.08 33.79 17.38
C GLN A 382 34.21 33.86 16.12
N ALA A 383 34.09 35.06 15.56
CA ALA A 383 33.44 35.35 14.29
C ALA A 383 34.43 35.30 13.12
N ILE A 384 33.91 35.31 11.89
CA ILE A 384 34.75 35.19 10.69
C ILE A 384 35.39 36.53 10.26
N CYS A 385 34.77 37.65 10.61
CA CYS A 385 35.26 39.00 10.32
C CYS A 385 34.80 40.02 11.37
N GLU A 386 35.35 41.24 11.31
CA GLU A 386 35.02 42.33 12.24
C GLU A 386 33.55 42.73 12.17
N LYS A 387 32.99 42.84 10.96
CA LYS A 387 31.57 43.13 10.75
C LYS A 387 30.71 42.10 11.46
N ASP A 388 30.93 40.82 11.19
CA ASP A 388 30.15 39.73 11.78
C ASP A 388 30.26 39.72 13.32
N CYS A 389 31.45 39.94 13.87
CA CYS A 389 31.69 40.08 15.32
C CYS A 389 30.86 41.21 15.94
N ARG A 390 30.93 42.41 15.33
CA ARG A 390 30.20 43.59 15.80
C ARG A 390 28.69 43.35 15.78
N GLU A 391 28.18 42.76 14.69
CA GLU A 391 26.75 42.47 14.55
C GLU A 391 26.26 41.45 15.58
N TRP A 392 27.09 40.46 15.96
CA TRP A 392 26.78 39.52 17.06
C TRP A 392 26.68 40.22 18.41
N ILE A 393 27.67 41.06 18.72
CA ILE A 393 27.67 41.85 19.97
C ILE A 393 26.45 42.77 20.02
N GLU A 394 26.16 43.47 18.92
CA GLU A 394 25.03 44.40 18.81
C GLU A 394 23.70 43.66 19.01
N ALA A 395 23.50 42.52 18.34
CA ALA A 395 22.28 41.73 18.46
C ALA A 395 22.04 41.21 19.87
N ILE A 396 23.06 40.65 20.51
CA ILE A 396 22.94 40.08 21.86
C ILE A 396 22.65 41.19 22.88
N ASN A 397 23.37 42.31 22.80
CA ASN A 397 23.15 43.46 23.70
C ASN A 397 21.78 44.11 23.46
N TYR A 398 21.33 44.19 22.21
CA TYR A 398 20.00 44.70 21.88
C TYR A 398 18.91 43.86 22.54
N ILE A 399 18.98 42.53 22.39
CA ILE A 399 18.01 41.59 22.98
C ILE A 399 18.04 41.64 24.52
N SER A 400 19.22 41.71 25.12
CA SER A 400 19.39 41.84 26.57
C SER A 400 18.75 43.12 27.12
N GLN A 401 18.94 44.25 26.44
CA GLN A 401 18.43 45.55 26.90
C GLN A 401 16.94 45.77 26.60
N HIS A 402 16.44 45.26 25.47
CA HIS A 402 15.11 45.56 24.96
C HIS A 402 14.15 44.37 24.96
N GLY A 403 14.56 43.20 25.44
CA GLY A 403 13.70 42.01 25.30
C GLY A 403 12.38 42.08 26.09
N ASN A 404 12.22 43.04 27.02
CA ASN A 404 10.96 43.27 27.74
C ASN A 404 9.97 44.11 26.91
N GLU A 405 10.43 44.73 25.83
CA GLU A 405 9.58 45.36 24.84
C GLU A 405 9.20 44.29 23.80
N SER A 406 7.94 43.85 23.84
CA SER A 406 7.38 43.00 22.80
C SER A 406 7.57 43.68 21.43
N PRO A 407 8.17 43.02 20.42
CA PRO A 407 8.33 43.58 19.07
C PRO A 407 7.03 43.97 18.37
N TYR A 408 5.87 43.62 18.94
CA TYR A 408 4.57 43.75 18.31
C TYR A 408 4.00 45.18 18.29
N THR A 409 4.49 46.10 19.11
CA THR A 409 3.86 47.44 19.26
C THR A 409 4.43 48.51 18.33
N GLU A 410 5.70 48.41 17.90
CA GLU A 410 6.34 49.49 17.12
C GLU A 410 6.13 49.36 15.60
N SER A 411 5.96 48.13 15.09
CA SER A 411 5.75 47.83 13.67
C SER A 411 4.37 48.21 13.14
N LEU A 412 3.36 48.32 14.02
CA LEU A 412 1.97 48.62 13.61
C LEU A 412 1.70 50.12 13.44
N LEU A 413 2.51 50.99 14.07
CA LEU A 413 2.26 52.44 14.09
C LEU A 413 2.93 53.20 12.94
N LYS A 414 4.07 52.73 12.42
CA LYS A 414 4.80 53.44 11.34
C LYS A 414 4.27 53.14 9.93
N THR A 415 3.48 52.09 9.74
CA THR A 415 3.02 51.65 8.41
C THR A 415 1.72 52.33 7.97
N VAL A 416 1.06 53.10 8.85
CA VAL A 416 -0.27 53.67 8.58
C VAL A 416 -0.24 55.06 7.92
N GLU A 417 0.87 55.82 8.00
CA GLU A 417 0.84 57.25 7.63
C GLU A 417 1.30 57.57 6.19
N ASN A 418 1.90 56.64 5.44
CA ASN A 418 2.36 56.95 4.08
C ASN A 418 2.01 55.83 3.10
N THR A 419 0.99 56.08 2.27
CA THR A 419 1.03 56.02 0.79
C THR A 419 -0.35 55.61 0.23
N SER A 420 -0.97 56.55 -0.49
CA SER A 420 -2.15 56.37 -1.35
C SER A 420 -1.83 55.55 -2.61
N LEU A 421 -2.77 54.68 -3.00
CA LEU A 421 -2.74 53.73 -4.14
C LEU A 421 -2.38 54.35 -5.51
N PRO A 422 -1.88 53.52 -6.45
CA PRO A 422 -2.79 53.02 -7.50
C PRO A 422 -2.72 51.50 -7.80
N THR A 423 -3.89 51.04 -8.26
CA THR A 423 -4.43 49.79 -8.80
C THR A 423 -3.50 48.89 -9.65
N GLU A 424 -3.38 47.60 -9.32
CA GLU A 424 -4.04 46.43 -9.95
C GLU A 424 -3.33 45.10 -9.56
N ARG A 425 -4.14 44.09 -9.20
CA ARG A 425 -3.88 42.63 -9.24
C ARG A 425 -2.75 42.08 -8.36
N THR A 426 -3.13 41.57 -7.20
CA THR A 426 -3.12 40.15 -6.76
C THR A 426 -3.49 40.19 -5.28
N SER A 427 -4.65 39.66 -4.91
CA SER A 427 -5.16 39.77 -3.54
C SER A 427 -4.34 38.92 -2.58
N VAL A 428 -3.29 39.51 -2.01
CA VAL A 428 -2.68 39.10 -0.75
C VAL A 428 -3.72 39.36 0.33
N ILE A 429 -4.44 38.32 0.75
CA ILE A 429 -5.39 38.42 1.87
C ILE A 429 -4.56 38.47 3.16
N SER A 430 -4.50 39.66 3.75
CA SER A 430 -3.99 39.94 5.10
C SER A 430 -4.74 39.09 6.14
N LEU A 431 -4.08 38.10 6.73
CA LEU A 431 -4.59 37.31 7.86
C LEU A 431 -4.45 38.11 9.17
N ASN A 432 -5.33 39.10 9.37
CA ASN A 432 -5.60 39.65 10.69
C ASN A 432 -6.85 38.98 11.23
N THR A 433 -6.73 37.97 12.09
CA THR A 433 -7.88 37.50 12.87
C THR A 433 -7.60 37.64 14.36
N THR A 434 -8.46 38.45 14.99
CA THR A 434 -8.54 38.72 16.42
C THR A 434 -9.38 37.66 17.16
N THR A 435 -9.85 36.62 16.46
CA THR A 435 -10.67 35.53 17.00
C THR A 435 -9.82 34.30 17.38
N PRO A 436 -9.94 33.78 18.61
CA PRO A 436 -9.16 32.64 19.06
C PRO A 436 -9.54 31.35 18.32
N ILE A 437 -8.54 30.59 17.89
CA ILE A 437 -8.68 29.25 17.30
C ILE A 437 -8.57 28.22 18.42
N GLN A 438 -9.50 27.27 18.48
CA GLN A 438 -9.56 26.24 19.51
C GLN A 438 -9.18 24.88 18.92
N PHE A 439 -8.22 24.21 19.58
CA PHE A 439 -7.68 22.90 19.17
C PHE A 439 -8.12 21.73 20.07
N ASP A 440 -8.66 22.02 21.25
CA ASP A 440 -9.18 21.02 22.19
C ASP A 440 -10.70 21.12 22.30
N MET A 441 -11.44 20.01 22.18
CA MET A 441 -12.93 20.01 22.26
C MET A 441 -13.49 20.01 23.70
N LEU A 442 -12.83 20.64 24.67
CA LEU A 442 -13.27 20.61 26.07
C LEU A 442 -14.59 21.39 26.27
N ASN A 443 -15.64 20.66 26.71
CA ASN A 443 -16.93 21.11 27.26
C ASN A 443 -17.86 21.97 26.37
N TRP A 444 -18.37 21.40 25.27
CA TRP A 444 -19.41 22.05 24.44
C TRP A 444 -20.75 21.31 24.45
N SER A 445 -21.02 20.52 25.50
CA SER A 445 -22.39 20.13 25.84
C SER A 445 -22.97 21.31 26.64
N ASP A 446 -24.03 21.94 26.14
CA ASP A 446 -24.88 22.72 27.04
C ASP A 446 -25.40 21.71 28.10
N GLU A 447 -24.91 21.86 29.33
CA GLU A 447 -25.45 21.19 30.51
C GLU A 447 -26.86 21.73 30.75
N GLU A 448 -27.85 21.17 30.06
CA GLU A 448 -29.23 21.17 30.53
C GLU A 448 -29.73 19.71 30.48
N GLU A 449 -29.76 19.15 31.69
CA GLU A 449 -30.51 17.99 32.22
C GLU A 449 -31.16 17.02 31.21
N LEU A 450 -30.79 15.72 31.28
CA LEU A 450 -31.69 14.54 31.29
C LEU A 450 -30.91 13.20 31.11
N PRO A 451 -31.49 12.06 31.53
CA PRO A 451 -31.15 11.27 32.72
C PRO A 451 -30.14 10.14 32.46
N ASP A 452 -29.81 9.44 33.55
CA ASP A 452 -28.87 8.32 33.70
C ASP A 452 -28.60 7.43 32.48
N ALA A 453 -27.31 7.07 32.40
CA ALA A 453 -26.72 5.94 31.69
C ALA A 453 -27.71 4.90 31.14
N THR A 454 -27.90 4.92 29.82
CA THR A 454 -28.27 3.72 29.07
C THR A 454 -27.12 3.36 28.14
N PRO A 455 -26.50 2.16 28.30
CA PRO A 455 -25.47 1.71 27.37
C PRO A 455 -26.08 1.54 25.98
N LEU A 456 -25.32 1.90 24.95
CA LEU A 456 -25.60 1.73 23.52
C LEU A 456 -25.74 0.25 23.12
N LEU A 457 -26.72 -0.45 23.68
CA LEU A 457 -26.95 -1.87 23.41
C LEU A 457 -28.43 -2.25 23.22
N ASN A 458 -29.37 -1.30 23.20
CA ASN A 458 -30.80 -1.59 23.00
C ASN A 458 -31.52 -0.63 22.02
N SER A 459 -30.89 -0.25 20.92
CA SER A 459 -31.61 0.29 19.75
C SER A 459 -31.82 -0.85 18.74
N SER A 460 -33.04 -1.00 18.22
CA SER A 460 -33.38 -2.06 17.27
C SER A 460 -32.46 -2.03 16.05
N GLU A 461 -32.20 -3.19 15.44
CA GLU A 461 -31.38 -3.32 14.21
C GLU A 461 -31.83 -2.36 13.09
N GLU A 462 -33.11 -1.96 13.10
CA GLU A 462 -33.70 -0.99 12.16
C GLU A 462 -33.22 0.46 12.38
N GLU A 463 -32.87 0.89 13.60
CA GLU A 463 -32.32 2.25 13.85
C GLU A 463 -30.83 2.35 13.48
N MET A 464 -30.06 1.28 13.63
CA MET A 464 -28.65 1.22 13.19
C MET A 464 -28.51 1.21 11.66
N GLN A 465 -29.57 0.85 10.93
CA GLN A 465 -29.57 0.74 9.47
C GLN A 465 -29.72 2.09 8.75
N MET A 466 -29.99 3.19 9.48
CA MET A 466 -30.12 4.56 8.95
C MET A 466 -29.09 5.54 9.53
N MET A 467 -27.86 5.08 9.81
CA MET A 467 -26.80 5.92 10.36
C MET A 467 -25.54 5.89 9.48
N ASN A 468 -25.26 7.02 8.83
CA ASN A 468 -23.98 7.20 8.13
C ASN A 468 -22.87 7.48 9.16
N THR A 469 -21.79 6.70 9.06
CA THR A 469 -20.71 6.69 10.04
C THR A 469 -19.39 6.94 9.31
N PHE A 470 -18.63 7.92 9.76
CA PHE A 470 -17.36 8.31 9.14
C PHE A 470 -16.24 8.38 10.18
N GLU A 471 -15.04 8.01 9.78
CA GLU A 471 -13.83 8.21 10.57
C GLU A 471 -13.18 9.53 10.17
N VAL A 472 -12.98 10.43 11.14
CA VAL A 472 -12.48 11.79 10.90
C VAL A 472 -11.50 12.22 11.98
N LYS A 473 -10.58 13.12 11.64
CA LYS A 473 -9.71 13.84 12.56
C LYS A 473 -10.19 15.26 12.75
N PHE A 474 -10.37 15.68 13.99
CA PHE A 474 -10.62 17.08 14.30
C PHE A 474 -9.31 17.87 14.27
N LEU A 475 -9.29 18.92 13.44
CA LEU A 475 -8.13 19.79 13.25
C LEU A 475 -8.23 21.09 14.05
N GLY A 476 -9.43 21.60 14.28
CA GLY A 476 -9.68 22.80 15.06
C GLY A 476 -11.01 23.46 14.71
N CYS A 477 -11.40 24.45 15.49
CA CYS A 477 -12.56 25.28 15.18
C CYS A 477 -12.29 26.75 15.50
N MET A 478 -13.08 27.63 14.86
CA MET A 478 -13.02 29.06 15.12
C MET A 478 -14.38 29.74 14.93
N GLU A 479 -14.60 30.85 15.63
CA GLU A 479 -15.76 31.72 15.43
C GLU A 479 -15.65 32.45 14.08
N VAL A 480 -16.73 32.44 13.30
CA VAL A 480 -16.82 33.08 11.99
C VAL A 480 -17.95 34.12 11.96
N GLU A 481 -17.71 35.24 11.28
CA GLU A 481 -18.63 36.39 11.32
C GLU A 481 -19.94 36.18 10.54
N ASN A 482 -19.99 35.22 9.61
CA ASN A 482 -21.13 35.03 8.71
C ASN A 482 -21.34 33.57 8.29
N ASP A 483 -22.57 33.24 7.87
CA ASP A 483 -23.10 31.87 7.88
C ASP A 483 -23.14 31.16 6.51
N ARG A 484 -22.95 31.89 5.40
CA ARG A 484 -23.37 31.43 4.05
C ARG A 484 -22.37 31.67 2.92
N ARG A 485 -21.06 31.77 3.21
CA ARG A 485 -20.06 31.97 2.14
C ARG A 485 -18.97 30.91 2.19
N GLU A 486 -18.78 30.25 1.05
CA GLU A 486 -17.67 29.34 0.76
C GLU A 486 -16.31 29.94 1.15
N THR A 487 -16.12 31.24 0.89
CA THR A 487 -14.91 31.97 1.26
C THR A 487 -14.65 31.93 2.77
N THR A 488 -15.69 31.97 3.60
CA THR A 488 -15.55 31.98 5.07
C THR A 488 -15.12 30.61 5.61
N ALA A 489 -15.65 29.52 5.05
CA ALA A 489 -15.24 28.17 5.42
C ALA A 489 -13.81 27.86 4.93
N HIS A 490 -13.46 28.27 3.71
CA HIS A 490 -12.10 28.12 3.18
C HIS A 490 -11.07 28.96 3.95
N ASP A 491 -11.44 30.18 4.36
CA ASP A 491 -10.60 31.01 5.21
C ASP A 491 -10.41 30.39 6.60
N ALA A 492 -11.45 29.76 7.16
CA ALA A 492 -11.35 29.02 8.42
C ALA A 492 -10.42 27.80 8.32
N ILE A 493 -10.53 27.01 7.25
CA ILE A 493 -9.61 25.89 6.96
C ILE A 493 -8.17 26.42 6.89
N ARG A 494 -7.92 27.48 6.11
CA ARG A 494 -6.59 28.07 5.97
C ARG A 494 -6.02 28.55 7.30
N GLN A 495 -6.83 29.22 8.11
CA GLN A 495 -6.41 29.75 9.40
C GLN A 495 -6.12 28.66 10.42
N VAL A 496 -6.97 27.64 10.51
CA VAL A 496 -6.76 26.48 11.39
C VAL A 496 -5.47 25.75 11.00
N LEU A 497 -5.27 25.44 9.72
CA LEU A 497 -4.05 24.76 9.25
C LEU A 497 -2.79 25.61 9.46
N HIS A 498 -2.86 26.90 9.15
CA HIS A 498 -1.73 27.82 9.38
C HIS A 498 -1.38 27.92 10.86
N ALA A 499 -2.37 28.04 11.75
CA ALA A 499 -2.13 28.08 13.18
C ALA A 499 -1.56 26.76 13.73
N ARG A 500 -2.01 25.61 13.21
CA ARG A 500 -1.38 24.31 13.54
C ARG A 500 0.08 24.26 13.11
N MET A 501 0.41 24.78 11.93
CA MET A 501 1.78 24.85 11.42
C MET A 501 2.66 25.78 12.26
N VAL A 502 2.19 27.01 12.53
CA VAL A 502 2.94 28.02 13.30
C VAL A 502 3.17 27.57 14.74
N HIS A 503 2.18 26.94 15.37
CA HIS A 503 2.27 26.49 16.76
C HIS A 503 2.75 25.04 16.91
N ASN A 504 3.19 24.41 15.82
CA ASN A 504 3.67 23.02 15.78
C ASN A 504 2.71 22.03 16.47
N ILE A 505 1.41 22.18 16.21
CA ILE A 505 0.34 21.35 16.76
C ILE A 505 0.24 20.08 15.91
N ILE A 506 1.05 19.09 16.27
CA ILE A 506 1.19 17.83 15.53
C ILE A 506 -0.02 16.90 15.77
N ARG A 507 -0.61 16.92 16.97
CA ARG A 507 -1.67 15.98 17.34
C ARG A 507 -3.03 16.46 16.82
N ALA A 508 -3.62 15.74 15.89
CA ALA A 508 -5.05 15.83 15.58
C ALA A 508 -5.81 14.84 16.48
N VAL A 509 -7.11 15.08 16.72
CA VAL A 509 -7.92 14.21 17.58
C VAL A 509 -8.77 13.31 16.70
N ASP A 510 -8.51 12.01 16.74
CA ASP A 510 -9.30 11.00 16.03
C ASP A 510 -10.71 10.94 16.59
N MET A 511 -11.70 10.85 15.71
CA MET A 511 -13.12 10.86 16.03
C MET A 511 -13.93 9.97 15.08
N LYS A 512 -15.04 9.46 15.60
CA LYS A 512 -16.09 8.84 14.82
C LYS A 512 -17.24 9.82 14.66
N MET A 513 -17.52 10.24 13.44
CA MET A 513 -18.62 11.11 13.09
C MET A 513 -19.84 10.28 12.71
N LEU A 514 -20.97 10.51 13.39
CA LEU A 514 -22.24 9.86 13.10
C LEU A 514 -23.27 10.88 12.66
N LEU A 515 -23.91 10.63 11.52
CA LEU A 515 -25.13 11.31 11.08
C LEU A 515 -26.31 10.42 11.43
N ALA A 516 -27.04 10.79 12.48
CA ALA A 516 -28.24 10.09 12.91
C ALA A 516 -29.46 10.76 12.31
N GLY A 517 -30.24 10.01 11.51
CA GLY A 517 -31.55 10.42 11.04
C GLY A 517 -32.61 10.43 12.16
N LYS A 518 -33.88 10.48 11.79
CA LYS A 518 -34.99 10.48 12.75
C LYS A 518 -34.99 9.21 13.62
N PRO A 519 -35.36 9.33 14.92
CA PRO A 519 -35.89 10.53 15.59
C PRO A 519 -34.82 11.49 16.15
N ALA A 520 -33.53 11.21 15.97
CA ALA A 520 -32.46 11.97 16.62
C ALA A 520 -32.07 13.27 15.89
N ASP A 521 -32.09 13.30 14.55
CA ASP A 521 -31.71 14.43 13.67
C ASP A 521 -30.45 15.19 14.17
N GLN A 522 -29.35 14.46 14.35
CA GLN A 522 -28.13 14.97 14.97
C GLN A 522 -26.85 14.51 14.26
N LEU A 523 -25.86 15.41 14.20
CA LEU A 523 -24.47 15.09 13.95
C LEU A 523 -23.77 14.87 15.30
N ARG A 524 -23.11 13.72 15.49
CA ARG A 524 -22.39 13.39 16.72
C ARG A 524 -20.93 13.10 16.42
N LEU A 525 -20.03 13.64 17.25
CA LEU A 525 -18.60 13.30 17.24
C LEU A 525 -18.29 12.48 18.50
N LEU A 526 -17.76 11.28 18.31
CA LEU A 526 -17.46 10.32 19.36
C LEU A 526 -15.97 10.02 19.39
N ASP A 527 -15.48 9.73 20.58
CA ASP A 527 -14.17 9.11 20.78
C ASP A 527 -14.15 7.71 20.12
N PRO A 528 -13.18 7.38 19.26
CA PRO A 528 -13.18 6.13 18.51
C PRO A 528 -13.00 4.90 19.41
N ASP A 529 -12.17 5.02 20.46
CA ASP A 529 -11.85 3.90 21.35
C ASP A 529 -12.92 3.69 22.43
N SER A 530 -13.37 4.77 23.07
CA SER A 530 -14.31 4.68 24.20
C SER A 530 -15.78 4.80 23.80
N GLY A 531 -16.08 5.21 22.56
CA GLY A 531 -17.45 5.53 22.13
C GLY A 531 -18.07 6.71 22.87
N ARG A 532 -17.28 7.48 23.64
CA ARG A 532 -17.77 8.60 24.44
C ARG A 532 -18.11 9.79 23.55
N LEU A 533 -19.29 10.37 23.73
CA LEU A 533 -19.71 11.58 23.02
C LEU A 533 -18.81 12.77 23.38
N LYS A 534 -18.20 13.39 22.36
CA LYS A 534 -17.34 14.58 22.50
C LYS A 534 -18.06 15.86 22.08
N ALA A 535 -18.86 15.80 21.01
CA ALA A 535 -19.70 16.91 20.57
C ALA A 535 -20.98 16.41 19.89
N ARG A 536 -22.04 17.22 19.94
CA ARG A 536 -23.33 16.95 19.31
C ARG A 536 -23.90 18.24 18.74
N PHE A 537 -24.40 18.16 17.51
CA PHE A 537 -25.02 19.27 16.81
C PHE A 537 -26.38 18.84 16.26
N ALA A 538 -27.40 19.68 16.44
CA ALA A 538 -28.66 19.46 15.78
C ALA A 538 -28.50 19.73 14.28
N ILE A 539 -29.03 18.86 13.42
CA ILE A 539 -28.90 19.00 11.95
C ILE A 539 -29.46 20.35 11.47
N VAL A 540 -30.51 20.87 12.13
CA VAL A 540 -31.12 22.18 11.84
C VAL A 540 -30.21 23.39 12.09
N ASP A 541 -29.14 23.21 12.87
CA ASP A 541 -28.19 24.28 13.17
C ASP A 541 -26.92 24.20 12.32
N LEU A 542 -26.76 23.19 11.46
CA LEU A 542 -25.76 23.20 10.40
C LEU A 542 -26.20 24.17 9.30
N VAL A 543 -25.42 25.23 9.09
CA VAL A 543 -25.79 26.30 8.14
C VAL A 543 -25.01 26.21 6.84
N TYR A 544 -23.79 25.67 6.89
CA TYR A 544 -22.93 25.52 5.73
C TYR A 544 -21.96 24.36 5.93
N TRP A 545 -21.57 23.70 4.84
CA TRP A 545 -20.53 22.68 4.82
C TRP A 545 -19.86 22.67 3.45
N THR A 546 -18.58 22.36 3.40
CA THR A 546 -17.80 22.28 2.16
C THR A 546 -16.62 21.34 2.31
N SER A 547 -16.24 20.70 1.22
CA SER A 547 -14.93 20.06 1.06
C SER A 547 -13.92 21.08 0.54
N HIS A 548 -12.63 20.85 0.78
CA HIS A 548 -11.56 21.70 0.29
C HIS A 548 -11.24 21.40 -1.19
N ALA A 549 -11.20 22.42 -2.04
CA ALA A 549 -11.06 22.25 -3.50
C ALA A 549 -9.80 21.47 -3.94
N ASN A 550 -8.69 21.59 -3.20
CA ASN A 550 -7.41 20.96 -3.54
C ASN A 550 -7.02 19.82 -2.57
N ASN A 551 -7.89 19.45 -1.63
CA ASN A 551 -7.60 18.38 -0.68
C ASN A 551 -8.88 17.59 -0.41
N GLU A 552 -8.96 16.40 -0.99
CA GLU A 552 -10.13 15.52 -0.95
C GLU A 552 -10.43 14.95 0.44
N ARG A 553 -9.57 15.16 1.43
CA ARG A 553 -9.78 14.74 2.82
C ARG A 553 -10.22 15.87 3.72
N LEU A 554 -9.93 17.13 3.38
CA LEU A 554 -10.31 18.26 4.22
C LEU A 554 -11.76 18.68 4.00
N LEU A 555 -12.50 18.79 5.09
CA LEU A 555 -13.86 19.34 5.13
C LEU A 555 -14.02 20.35 6.25
N ALA A 556 -15.01 21.21 6.10
CA ALA A 556 -15.48 22.06 7.17
C ALA A 556 -17.00 22.15 7.20
N PHE A 557 -17.57 22.26 8.39
CA PHE A 557 -18.98 22.59 8.57
C PHE A 557 -19.16 23.70 9.60
N THR A 558 -20.13 24.56 9.36
CA THR A 558 -20.44 25.73 10.18
C THR A 558 -21.76 25.51 10.90
N VAL A 559 -21.71 25.63 12.24
CA VAL A 559 -22.88 25.48 13.11
C VAL A 559 -23.27 26.83 13.68
N ARG A 560 -24.58 27.12 13.68
CA ARG A 560 -25.15 28.26 14.38
C ARG A 560 -25.33 27.92 15.86
N ARG A 561 -24.65 28.65 16.75
CA ARG A 561 -24.82 28.49 18.19
C ARG A 561 -25.99 29.36 18.68
N ARG A 562 -26.97 28.75 19.36
CA ARG A 562 -28.08 29.46 19.99
C ARG A 562 -27.70 29.80 21.43
N GLY A 563 -27.25 31.02 21.72
CA GLY A 563 -26.88 31.39 23.09
C GLY A 563 -26.41 32.85 23.29
N ARG A 564 -26.87 33.46 24.38
CA ARG A 564 -26.78 34.89 24.79
C ARG A 564 -25.37 35.53 24.69
N LYS A 565 -25.19 36.47 23.76
CA LYS A 565 -24.32 37.66 23.96
C LYS A 565 -25.20 38.91 23.88
N GLU A 566 -24.94 39.89 24.74
CA GLU A 566 -25.51 41.25 24.62
C GLU A 566 -25.19 41.80 23.22
N GLY A 567 -26.21 41.99 22.38
CA GLY A 567 -26.04 42.54 21.02
C GLY A 567 -26.80 41.82 19.89
N GLY A 568 -27.50 40.71 20.14
CA GLY A 568 -28.49 40.16 19.19
C GLY A 568 -27.94 39.61 17.86
N LYS A 569 -26.63 39.38 17.72
CA LYS A 569 -26.03 38.74 16.54
C LYS A 569 -25.91 37.22 16.73
N ASN A 570 -26.26 36.45 15.70
CA ASN A 570 -26.04 35.00 15.66
C ASN A 570 -24.54 34.72 15.67
N LEU A 571 -24.12 33.71 16.44
CA LEU A 571 -22.72 33.28 16.54
C LEU A 571 -22.53 32.00 15.73
N PHE A 572 -21.55 31.97 14.85
CA PHE A 572 -21.27 30.83 13.96
C PHE A 572 -19.89 30.28 14.26
N ILE A 573 -19.78 28.96 14.28
CA ILE A 573 -18.53 28.27 14.57
C ILE A 573 -18.26 27.29 13.45
N CYS A 574 -17.11 27.46 12.80
CA CYS A 574 -16.66 26.59 11.73
C CYS A 574 -15.73 25.52 12.31
N TYR A 575 -16.08 24.26 12.12
CA TYR A 575 -15.30 23.10 12.51
C TYR A 575 -14.55 22.57 11.30
N VAL A 576 -13.25 22.38 11.45
CA VAL A 576 -12.37 21.88 10.39
C VAL A 576 -11.96 20.46 10.75
N LEU A 577 -12.22 19.53 9.82
CA LEU A 577 -11.94 18.12 9.98
C LEU A 577 -11.20 17.58 8.76
N GLU A 578 -10.55 16.44 8.96
CA GLU A 578 -9.91 15.65 7.92
C GLU A 578 -10.53 14.25 7.92
N SER A 579 -11.01 13.78 6.78
CA SER A 579 -11.48 12.40 6.63
C SER A 579 -10.30 11.44 6.73
N THR A 580 -10.42 10.43 7.59
CA THR A 580 -9.44 9.34 7.72
C THR A 580 -9.99 7.99 7.29
N GLY A 581 -11.30 7.91 7.01
CA GLY A 581 -11.98 6.71 6.51
C GLY A 581 -11.79 6.47 5.01
N CYS A 582 -12.58 5.55 4.48
CA CYS A 582 -12.62 5.26 3.05
C CYS A 582 -13.21 6.44 2.25
N GLU A 583 -14.09 7.21 2.88
CA GLU A 583 -14.89 8.24 2.23
C GLU A 583 -14.11 9.54 1.99
N ALA A 584 -14.31 10.15 0.84
CA ALA A 584 -13.78 11.48 0.56
C ALA A 584 -14.58 12.56 1.33
N ALA A 585 -13.95 13.71 1.59
CA ALA A 585 -14.60 14.86 2.23
C ALA A 585 -15.89 15.28 1.52
N ILE A 586 -15.93 15.17 0.19
CA ILE A 586 -17.12 15.48 -0.61
C ILE A 586 -18.27 14.51 -0.35
N GLU A 587 -17.98 13.22 -0.16
CA GLU A 587 -18.99 12.19 0.14
C GLU A 587 -19.57 12.39 1.55
N ILE A 588 -18.73 12.79 2.51
CA ILE A 588 -19.19 13.19 3.85
C ILE A 588 -20.08 14.45 3.75
N CYS A 589 -19.70 15.43 2.93
CA CYS A 589 -20.51 16.62 2.67
C CYS A 589 -21.85 16.31 1.98
N ASP A 590 -21.88 15.34 1.06
CA ASP A 590 -23.11 14.87 0.41
C ASP A 590 -24.02 14.16 1.41
N ALA A 591 -23.45 13.34 2.29
CA ALA A 591 -24.20 12.69 3.37
C ALA A 591 -24.77 13.72 4.38
N ILE A 592 -24.03 14.79 4.70
CA ILE A 592 -24.55 15.92 5.47
C ILE A 592 -25.70 16.57 4.71
N ALA A 593 -25.55 16.82 3.40
CA ALA A 593 -26.57 17.44 2.58
C ALA A 593 -27.87 16.62 2.52
N GLU A 594 -27.77 15.31 2.37
CA GLU A 594 -28.91 14.39 2.40
C GLU A 594 -29.59 14.37 3.76
N SER A 595 -28.80 14.37 4.84
CA SER A 595 -29.30 14.42 6.22
C SER A 595 -30.03 15.73 6.51
N VAL A 596 -29.47 16.87 6.07
CA VAL A 596 -30.11 18.20 6.20
C VAL A 596 -31.38 18.28 5.35
N LYS A 597 -31.35 17.77 4.11
CA LYS A 597 -32.52 17.73 3.23
C LYS A 597 -33.67 16.92 3.84
N THR A 598 -33.35 15.75 4.40
CA THR A 598 -34.32 14.87 5.07
C THR A 598 -34.92 15.52 6.31
N ALA A 599 -34.09 16.20 7.12
CA ALA A 599 -34.56 16.96 8.28
C ALA A 599 -35.50 18.11 7.87
N LEU A 600 -35.16 18.86 6.81
CA LEU A 600 -35.94 20.01 6.33
C LEU A 600 -37.27 19.64 5.66
N GLN A 601 -37.33 18.52 4.91
CA GLN A 601 -38.55 18.04 4.25
C GLN A 601 -39.66 17.61 5.22
N SER A 602 -39.32 17.49 6.51
CA SER A 602 -40.22 17.01 7.54
C SER A 602 -40.82 18.11 8.43
N PHE A 603 -40.54 19.38 8.13
CA PHE A 603 -41.25 20.51 8.72
C PHE A 603 -42.64 20.63 8.06
N PRO A 604 -43.75 20.53 8.82
CA PRO A 604 -45.07 20.77 8.26
C PRO A 604 -45.14 22.20 7.74
N ILE A 605 -45.53 22.34 6.48
CA ILE A 605 -45.96 23.61 5.90
C ILE A 605 -47.19 24.04 6.69
N ASN A 606 -47.03 24.91 7.68
CA ASN A 606 -48.12 25.72 8.18
C ASN A 606 -48.48 26.70 7.06
N THR A 607 -49.42 26.31 6.21
CA THR A 607 -50.18 27.24 5.38
C THR A 607 -50.96 28.17 6.32
N PRO A 608 -50.77 29.49 6.27
CA PRO A 608 -51.68 30.40 6.97
C PRO A 608 -53.03 30.40 6.23
N THR A 609 -54.11 30.15 6.98
CA THR A 609 -55.47 30.57 6.64
C THR A 609 -55.62 32.08 6.74
#